data_AF-A0A0D0CCB2-F1
#
_entry.id   AF-A0A0D0CCB2-F1
#
_cell.length_a   1.000
_cell.length_b   1.000
_cell.length_c   1.000
_cell.angle_alpha   90.00
_cell.angle_beta   90.00
_cell.angle_gamma   90.00
#
_symmetry.space_group_name_H-M   'P 1'
#
loop_
_entity.id
_entity.type
_entity.pdbx_description
1 polymer ?
#
loop_
_entity_poly.entity_id
_entity_poly.type
_entity_poly.pdbx_seq_one_letter_code
_entity_poly.pdbx_strand_id
1 'polypeptide(L)'
;MSLRNISFSNNDTEHLQYASFTNSWDISGTYEATSTGQSGTLSSTKDNSANVTFKFPQAATAVYYYGIRRCCGGFYAVCIDCNPNATLTNDPSTGFQTIDAVNRTDDGKNPPVVLWSQTFPSPAVHTVVLTNQLDDRFHGNSQITVASFVIQVEDDTSPASASTSLAGVTSITSMLPSATGQHSSSGIPLKPFLVGLLGGMMVLVLLILAITMWYRQRRRINHTKTRCTGGIPSSVASTGSFTSRDSCRTFVTTTKTSWDADQGKALGADYGGEKRE
;
A
#
# COMPACT_ATOMS: atom_id res chain seq x y z
N MET A 1 -8.52 3.65 33.65
CA MET A 1 -9.08 2.96 32.47
C MET A 1 -8.10 1.86 32.10
N SER A 2 -8.57 0.62 31.94
CA SER A 2 -7.74 -0.46 31.40
C SER A 2 -7.74 -0.35 29.88
N LEU A 3 -6.61 -0.64 29.24
CA LEU A 3 -6.48 -0.64 27.79
C LEU A 3 -6.19 -2.07 27.35
N ARG A 4 -6.94 -2.56 26.36
CA ARG A 4 -6.68 -3.87 25.74
C ARG A 4 -6.42 -3.72 24.25
N ASN A 5 -5.55 -4.59 23.73
CA ASN A 5 -5.26 -4.65 22.30
C ASN A 5 -6.14 -5.72 21.64
N ILE A 6 -6.78 -5.37 20.53
CA ILE A 6 -7.56 -6.29 19.68
C ILE A 6 -6.84 -6.39 18.34
N SER A 7 -6.52 -7.62 17.91
CA SER A 7 -5.79 -7.89 16.67
C SER A 7 -6.70 -8.45 15.59
N PHE A 8 -6.57 -7.93 14.38
CA PHE A 8 -7.27 -8.33 13.17
C PHE A 8 -6.24 -8.87 12.19
N SER A 9 -6.28 -10.18 11.95
CA SER A 9 -5.36 -10.86 11.03
C SER A 9 -5.62 -10.44 9.59
N ASN A 10 -4.62 -10.59 8.71
CA ASN A 10 -4.77 -10.37 7.27
C ASN A 10 -5.89 -11.22 6.63
N ASN A 11 -6.28 -12.34 7.25
CA ASN A 11 -7.36 -13.21 6.77
C ASN A 11 -8.76 -12.75 7.23
N ASP A 12 -8.86 -11.71 8.06
CA ASP A 12 -10.13 -11.17 8.56
C ASP A 12 -10.80 -10.29 7.51
N THR A 13 -11.39 -10.91 6.50
CA THR A 13 -12.05 -10.22 5.39
C THR A 13 -13.39 -9.58 5.77
N GLU A 14 -13.87 -9.79 6.99
CA GLU A 14 -15.03 -9.08 7.53
C GLU A 14 -14.66 -7.62 7.84
N HIS A 15 -13.45 -7.40 8.35
CA HIS A 15 -12.96 -6.08 8.75
C HIS A 15 -11.98 -5.46 7.74
N LEU A 16 -11.25 -6.30 6.98
CA LEU A 16 -10.25 -5.87 5.99
C LEU A 16 -10.79 -6.11 4.57
N GLN A 17 -10.94 -5.04 3.81
CA GLN A 17 -11.35 -5.08 2.41
C GLN A 17 -10.15 -4.81 1.50
N TYR A 18 -9.79 -5.81 0.69
CA TYR A 18 -8.69 -5.73 -0.26
C TYR A 18 -9.22 -5.32 -1.64
N ALA A 19 -8.64 -4.29 -2.24
CA ALA A 19 -8.95 -3.89 -3.61
C ALA A 19 -7.68 -3.63 -4.42
N SER A 20 -7.75 -3.86 -5.73
CA SER A 20 -6.70 -3.54 -6.70
C SER A 20 -7.32 -3.56 -8.10
N PHE A 21 -6.76 -2.84 -9.08
CA PHE A 21 -7.30 -2.89 -10.44
C PHE A 21 -7.08 -4.24 -11.12
N THR A 22 -6.07 -4.99 -10.69
CA THR A 22 -5.71 -6.28 -11.30
C THR A 22 -6.19 -7.51 -10.53
N ASN A 23 -6.86 -7.34 -9.38
CA ASN A 23 -7.24 -8.42 -8.46
C ASN A 23 -6.05 -9.33 -8.08
N SER A 24 -4.88 -8.74 -7.85
CA SER A 24 -3.61 -9.46 -7.67
C SER A 24 -3.19 -9.63 -6.21
N TRP A 25 -4.12 -9.47 -5.27
CA TRP A 25 -3.85 -9.76 -3.86
C TRP A 25 -3.67 -11.26 -3.64
N ASP A 26 -2.50 -11.64 -3.12
CA ASP A 26 -2.31 -12.93 -2.48
C ASP A 26 -2.68 -12.79 -1.00
N ILE A 27 -3.89 -13.21 -0.63
CA ILE A 27 -4.40 -13.18 0.75
C ILE A 27 -4.00 -14.42 1.55
N SER A 28 -3.48 -15.45 0.89
CA SER A 28 -3.12 -16.74 1.47
C SER A 28 -1.62 -16.92 1.69
N GLY A 29 -0.86 -15.83 1.51
CA GLY A 29 0.58 -15.84 1.70
C GLY A 29 0.95 -16.24 3.13
N THR A 30 2.17 -16.76 3.27
CA THR A 30 2.75 -17.12 4.57
C THR A 30 4.14 -16.54 4.69
N TYR A 31 4.60 -16.34 5.92
CA TYR A 31 5.99 -16.01 6.23
C TYR A 31 6.55 -17.03 7.22
N GLU A 32 7.85 -17.28 7.11
CA GLU A 32 8.60 -18.15 8.00
C GLU A 32 9.93 -17.49 8.36
N ALA A 33 9.96 -16.87 9.54
CA ALA A 33 11.10 -16.17 10.09
C ALA A 33 12.06 -17.13 10.77
N THR A 34 12.95 -17.73 9.98
CA THR A 34 13.98 -18.67 10.46
C THR A 34 14.86 -18.13 11.59
N SER A 35 15.08 -16.82 11.65
CA SER A 35 15.87 -16.16 12.69
C SER A 35 15.20 -16.16 14.08
N THR A 36 13.86 -16.19 14.12
CA THR A 36 13.07 -16.17 15.36
C THR A 36 12.23 -17.43 15.58
N GLY A 37 12.13 -18.30 14.58
CA GLY A 37 11.23 -19.45 14.55
C GLY A 37 9.75 -19.07 14.42
N GLN A 38 9.42 -17.81 14.12
CA GLN A 38 8.04 -17.36 13.98
C GLN A 38 7.51 -17.63 12.57
N SER A 39 6.25 -18.02 12.47
CA SER A 39 5.56 -18.19 11.20
C SER A 39 4.13 -17.68 11.31
N GLY A 40 3.55 -17.28 10.19
CA GLY A 40 2.16 -16.83 10.14
C GLY A 40 1.67 -16.56 8.73
N THR A 41 0.51 -15.94 8.64
CA THR A 41 -0.11 -15.53 7.37
C THR A 41 0.25 -14.10 7.01
N LEU A 42 0.23 -13.80 5.72
CA LEU A 42 0.59 -12.50 5.16
C LEU A 42 -0.18 -12.27 3.87
N SER A 43 -0.90 -11.16 3.78
CA SER A 43 -1.46 -10.71 2.50
C SER A 43 -0.43 -9.86 1.78
N SER A 44 -0.23 -10.02 0.47
CA SER A 44 0.68 -9.15 -0.28
C SER A 44 0.28 -8.93 -1.74
N THR A 45 0.76 -7.83 -2.32
CA THR A 45 0.66 -7.57 -3.77
C THR A 45 1.73 -6.58 -4.23
N LYS A 46 2.10 -6.67 -5.51
CA LYS A 46 2.99 -5.73 -6.20
C LYS A 46 2.22 -4.70 -7.05
N ASP A 47 0.89 -4.75 -7.04
CA ASP A 47 0.07 -3.79 -7.77
C ASP A 47 0.09 -2.44 -7.04
N ASN A 48 0.56 -1.40 -7.72
CA ASN A 48 0.65 -0.04 -7.18
C ASN A 48 -0.70 0.69 -7.17
N SER A 49 -1.78 0.05 -7.63
CA SER A 49 -3.16 0.51 -7.42
C SER A 49 -3.84 -0.16 -6.23
N ALA A 50 -3.14 -1.07 -5.55
CA ALA A 50 -3.73 -1.84 -4.47
C ALA A 50 -3.97 -0.99 -3.22
N ASN A 51 -5.11 -1.23 -2.58
CA ASN A 51 -5.42 -0.69 -1.27
C ASN A 51 -6.05 -1.74 -0.35
N VAL A 52 -5.97 -1.46 0.95
CA VAL A 52 -6.66 -2.18 2.02
C VAL A 52 -7.42 -1.16 2.84
N THR A 53 -8.72 -1.39 2.98
CA THR A 53 -9.57 -0.60 3.87
C THR A 53 -9.86 -1.40 5.13
N PHE A 54 -9.52 -0.86 6.29
CA PHE A 54 -9.78 -1.44 7.59
C PHE A 54 -10.72 -0.53 8.39
N LYS A 55 -11.88 -1.06 8.78
CA LYS A 55 -12.85 -0.33 9.60
C LYS A 55 -12.83 -0.86 11.03
N PHE A 56 -12.71 0.04 12.01
CA PHE A 56 -12.71 -0.38 13.40
C PHE A 56 -14.08 -0.95 13.78
N PRO A 57 -14.16 -2.14 14.43
CA PRO A 57 -15.44 -2.66 14.89
C PRO A 57 -15.95 -1.97 16.15
N GLN A 58 -15.09 -1.25 16.87
CA GLN A 58 -15.43 -0.49 18.07
C GLN A 58 -14.52 0.72 18.24
N ALA A 59 -14.90 1.64 19.13
CA ALA A 59 -14.11 2.83 19.41
C ALA A 59 -12.73 2.48 19.99
N ALA A 60 -11.68 3.12 19.48
CA ALA A 60 -10.29 2.85 19.85
C ALA A 60 -9.50 4.15 20.01
N THR A 61 -8.45 4.10 20.83
CA THR A 61 -7.51 5.22 21.09
C THR A 61 -6.18 5.07 20.38
N ALA A 62 -5.90 3.91 19.78
CA ALA A 62 -4.75 3.74 18.91
C ALA A 62 -4.99 2.68 17.84
N VAL A 63 -4.23 2.75 16.76
CA VAL A 63 -4.11 1.73 15.72
C VAL A 63 -2.65 1.51 15.36
N TYR A 64 -2.32 0.25 15.08
CA TYR A 64 -1.00 -0.22 14.67
C TYR A 64 -1.16 -1.09 13.43
N TYR A 65 -0.38 -0.80 12.39
CA TYR A 65 -0.30 -1.59 11.18
C TYR A 65 1.00 -2.41 11.18
N TYR A 66 0.84 -3.73 11.12
CA TYR A 66 1.94 -4.69 11.05
C TYR A 66 2.11 -5.24 9.64
N GLY A 67 3.36 -5.24 9.17
CA GLY A 67 3.76 -5.81 7.88
C GLY A 67 5.24 -6.17 7.88
N ILE A 68 5.72 -6.73 6.77
CA ILE A 68 7.13 -7.10 6.58
C ILE A 68 7.79 -6.03 5.71
N ARG A 69 8.97 -5.57 6.10
CA ARG A 69 9.76 -4.64 5.27
C ARG A 69 10.22 -5.34 4.00
N ARG A 70 10.46 -4.62 2.89
CA ARG A 70 10.87 -5.24 1.61
C ARG A 70 12.16 -4.63 1.09
N CYS A 71 13.05 -5.45 0.52
CA CYS A 71 14.33 -4.98 -0.05
C CYS A 71 14.20 -4.07 -1.25
N CYS A 72 13.10 -4.19 -1.96
CA CYS A 72 13.06 -3.94 -3.38
C CYS A 72 11.83 -3.13 -3.78
N GLY A 73 11.42 -2.24 -2.88
CA GLY A 73 10.21 -1.41 -2.98
C GLY A 73 9.22 -1.71 -1.87
N GLY A 74 8.85 -0.68 -1.13
CA GLY A 74 7.97 -0.76 0.04
C GLY A 74 7.48 0.62 0.45
N PHE A 75 7.03 1.41 -0.53
CA PHE A 75 6.52 2.75 -0.30
C PHE A 75 5.00 2.71 -0.26
N TYR A 76 4.41 3.12 0.85
CA TYR A 76 2.96 3.09 1.06
C TYR A 76 2.45 4.48 1.44
N ALA A 77 1.13 4.66 1.35
CA ALA A 77 0.45 5.80 1.96
C ALA A 77 -0.74 5.30 2.77
N VAL A 78 -0.93 5.88 3.95
CA VAL A 78 -2.01 5.56 4.88
C VAL A 78 -2.82 6.80 5.19
N CYS A 79 -4.11 6.65 5.37
CA CYS A 79 -5.02 7.74 5.67
C CYS A 79 -6.15 7.27 6.57
N ILE A 80 -6.63 8.17 7.44
CA ILE A 80 -7.69 7.90 8.42
C ILE A 80 -8.89 8.78 8.09
N ASP A 81 -10.07 8.16 7.99
CA ASP A 81 -11.36 8.78 7.73
C ASP A 81 -11.42 9.64 6.45
N CYS A 82 -10.53 9.39 5.48
CA CYS A 82 -10.62 10.02 4.19
C CYS A 82 -11.56 9.29 3.23
N ASN A 83 -11.95 10.03 2.20
CA ASN A 83 -12.65 9.47 1.06
C ASN A 83 -11.70 8.51 0.32
N PRO A 84 -12.05 7.21 0.17
CA PRO A 84 -11.20 6.24 -0.53
C PRO A 84 -11.06 6.54 -2.03
N ASN A 85 -11.90 7.43 -2.57
CA ASN A 85 -11.83 7.90 -3.96
C ASN A 85 -11.07 9.22 -4.09
N ALA A 86 -10.54 9.79 -3.01
CA ALA A 86 -9.70 10.97 -3.09
C ALA A 86 -8.43 10.66 -3.89
N THR A 87 -7.98 11.63 -4.68
CA THR A 87 -6.70 11.51 -5.39
C THR A 87 -5.58 11.34 -4.36
N LEU A 88 -4.85 10.25 -4.46
CA LEU A 88 -3.62 10.01 -3.70
C LEU A 88 -2.61 11.11 -4.05
N THR A 89 -2.43 12.07 -3.16
CA THR A 89 -1.39 13.08 -3.27
C THR A 89 -0.53 13.03 -2.02
N ASN A 90 0.74 13.41 -2.16
CA ASN A 90 1.62 13.63 -1.00
C ASN A 90 1.28 14.94 -0.26
N ASP A 91 0.11 15.53 -0.52
CA ASP A 91 -0.32 16.75 0.14
C ASP A 91 -0.92 16.39 1.51
N PRO A 92 -0.33 16.86 2.62
CA PRO A 92 -0.87 16.62 3.96
C PRO A 92 -2.31 17.12 4.12
N SER A 93 -2.80 18.03 3.27
CA SER A 93 -4.20 18.48 3.26
C SER A 93 -5.20 17.36 2.94
N THR A 94 -4.75 16.30 2.26
CA THR A 94 -5.58 15.12 1.95
C THR A 94 -5.65 14.11 3.09
N GLY A 95 -4.80 14.26 4.12
CA GLY A 95 -4.72 13.34 5.26
C GLY A 95 -3.88 12.09 5.04
N PHE A 96 -3.25 11.93 3.86
CA PHE A 96 -2.34 10.81 3.61
C PHE A 96 -0.97 11.05 4.28
N GLN A 97 -0.51 10.03 5.01
CA GLN A 97 0.83 9.93 5.58
C GLN A 97 1.61 8.88 4.79
N THR A 98 2.86 9.15 4.46
CA THR A 98 3.72 8.20 3.74
C THR A 98 4.38 7.22 4.71
N ILE A 99 4.57 5.98 4.27
CA ILE A 99 5.27 4.93 5.02
C ILE A 99 6.40 4.41 4.13
N ASP A 100 7.63 4.49 4.63
CA ASP A 100 8.79 3.86 4.00
C ASP A 100 9.12 2.54 4.70
N ALA A 101 8.62 1.44 4.13
CA ALA A 101 8.87 0.08 4.60
C ALA A 101 10.04 -0.60 3.86
N VAL A 102 10.94 0.18 3.24
CA VAL A 102 12.11 -0.37 2.58
C VAL A 102 13.17 -0.79 3.59
N ASN A 103 13.64 -2.03 3.44
CA ASN A 103 14.83 -2.53 4.11
C ASN A 103 15.65 -3.33 3.12
N ARG A 104 16.71 -2.73 2.56
CA ARG A 104 17.51 -3.30 1.46
C ARG A 104 18.15 -4.65 1.78
N THR A 105 18.30 -5.00 3.05
CA THR A 105 18.86 -6.28 3.50
C THR A 105 17.79 -7.31 3.84
N ASP A 106 16.51 -6.97 3.71
CA ASP A 106 15.38 -7.86 4.01
C ASP A 106 15.19 -8.88 2.89
N ASP A 107 15.16 -10.17 3.23
CA ASP A 107 14.94 -11.26 2.28
C ASP A 107 13.46 -11.64 2.14
N GLY A 108 12.57 -10.86 2.75
CA GLY A 108 11.14 -11.10 2.83
C GLY A 108 10.75 -12.15 3.86
N LYS A 109 11.68 -12.65 4.67
CA LYS A 109 11.44 -13.67 5.70
C LYS A 109 11.51 -13.15 7.12
N ASN A 110 11.76 -11.86 7.33
CA ASN A 110 11.71 -11.30 8.69
C ASN A 110 10.29 -11.32 9.27
N PRO A 111 10.14 -11.40 10.60
CA PRO A 111 8.81 -11.35 11.21
C PRO A 111 8.15 -9.98 10.96
N PRO A 112 6.80 -9.91 10.93
CA PRO A 112 6.10 -8.64 10.83
C PRO A 112 6.50 -7.68 11.95
N VAL A 113 6.67 -6.41 11.59
CA VAL A 113 6.97 -5.30 12.51
C VAL A 113 5.92 -4.20 12.35
N VAL A 114 5.81 -3.32 13.34
CA VAL A 114 5.00 -2.11 13.21
C VAL A 114 5.62 -1.22 12.13
N LEU A 115 4.88 -1.00 11.05
CA LEU A 115 5.30 -0.10 9.97
C LEU A 115 4.69 1.29 10.12
N TRP A 116 3.52 1.37 10.77
CA TRP A 116 2.86 2.63 11.07
C TRP A 116 1.95 2.49 12.30
N SER A 117 1.75 3.60 13.01
CA SER A 117 0.84 3.68 14.14
C SER A 117 0.28 5.08 14.30
N GLN A 118 -0.93 5.19 14.82
CA GLN A 118 -1.57 6.45 15.18
C GLN A 118 -2.28 6.32 16.52
N THR A 119 -2.17 7.34 17.36
CA THR A 119 -2.97 7.51 18.58
C THR A 119 -4.02 8.61 18.39
N PHE A 120 -5.14 8.47 19.07
CA PHE A 120 -6.28 9.40 19.03
C PHE A 120 -6.50 10.00 20.43
N PRO A 121 -6.90 11.27 20.53
CA PRO A 121 -7.13 11.93 21.82
C PRO A 121 -8.38 11.44 22.54
N SER A 122 -9.32 10.81 21.82
CA SER A 122 -10.56 10.26 22.35
C SER A 122 -10.91 8.97 21.61
N PRO A 123 -11.53 7.97 22.27
CA PRO A 123 -12.00 6.76 21.60
C PRO A 123 -12.99 7.08 20.47
N ALA A 124 -12.71 6.62 19.25
CA ALA A 124 -13.62 6.74 18.12
C ALA A 124 -13.48 5.57 17.14
N VAL A 125 -14.50 5.38 16.30
CA VAL A 125 -14.50 4.40 15.21
C VAL A 125 -13.94 5.07 13.97
N HIS A 126 -12.79 4.58 13.51
CA HIS A 126 -12.10 5.12 12.35
C HIS A 126 -12.11 4.12 11.18
N THR A 127 -11.94 4.64 9.98
CA THR A 127 -11.64 3.86 8.77
C THR A 127 -10.22 4.18 8.31
N VAL A 128 -9.36 3.17 8.25
CA VAL A 128 -7.98 3.29 7.79
C VAL A 128 -7.90 2.79 6.35
N VAL A 129 -7.39 3.62 5.45
CA VAL A 129 -7.09 3.26 4.07
C VAL A 129 -5.58 3.20 3.91
N LEU A 130 -5.06 2.02 3.60
CA LEU A 130 -3.64 1.79 3.32
C LEU A 130 -3.47 1.48 1.83
N THR A 131 -2.52 2.12 1.17
CA THR A 131 -2.32 2.03 -0.29
C THR A 131 -0.87 1.73 -0.64
N ASN A 132 -0.67 0.89 -1.66
CA ASN A 132 0.65 0.66 -2.23
C ASN A 132 1.00 1.81 -3.19
N GLN A 133 2.16 2.42 -3.04
CA GLN A 133 2.60 3.54 -3.86
C GLN A 133 3.77 3.13 -4.75
N LEU A 134 3.95 3.84 -5.87
CA LEU A 134 5.14 3.70 -6.70
C LEU A 134 6.39 4.09 -5.89
N ASP A 135 7.40 3.22 -5.90
CA ASP A 135 8.71 3.52 -5.30
C ASP A 135 9.74 3.78 -6.40
N ASP A 136 10.01 5.06 -6.68
CA ASP A 136 10.92 5.49 -7.75
C ASP A 136 12.35 5.01 -7.52
N ARG A 137 12.74 4.72 -6.28
CA ARG A 137 14.07 4.17 -5.94
C ARG A 137 14.30 2.78 -6.56
N PHE A 138 13.21 2.09 -6.88
CA PHE A 138 13.20 0.74 -7.44
C PHE A 138 12.46 0.68 -8.79
N HIS A 139 12.55 1.75 -9.59
CA HIS A 139 11.92 1.84 -10.91
C HIS A 139 10.38 1.67 -10.87
N GLY A 140 9.74 2.20 -9.82
CA GLY A 140 8.30 2.08 -9.60
C GLY A 140 7.85 0.73 -9.07
N ASN A 141 8.77 -0.18 -8.74
CA ASN A 141 8.41 -1.42 -8.06
C ASN A 141 8.15 -1.14 -6.59
N SER A 142 6.98 -1.56 -6.10
CA SER A 142 6.67 -1.57 -4.67
C SER A 142 5.85 -2.81 -4.34
N GLN A 143 6.04 -3.35 -3.15
CA GLN A 143 5.25 -4.47 -2.68
C GLN A 143 4.71 -4.16 -1.29
N ILE A 144 3.39 -4.06 -1.18
CA ILE A 144 2.71 -3.96 0.11
C ILE A 144 2.53 -5.34 0.73
N THR A 145 2.67 -5.41 2.05
CA THR A 145 2.43 -6.64 2.83
C THR A 145 1.63 -6.33 4.09
N VAL A 146 0.55 -7.03 4.34
CA VAL A 146 -0.30 -6.85 5.52
C VAL A 146 -0.30 -8.13 6.33
N ALA A 147 0.15 -8.06 7.59
CA ALA A 147 0.09 -9.16 8.55
C ALA A 147 -1.10 -8.99 9.49
N SER A 148 -1.26 -7.80 10.08
CA SER A 148 -2.40 -7.49 10.93
C SER A 148 -2.59 -5.99 11.13
N PHE A 149 -3.81 -5.63 11.53
CA PHE A 149 -4.08 -4.38 12.23
C PHE A 149 -4.34 -4.69 13.70
N VAL A 150 -3.83 -3.84 14.59
CA VAL A 150 -4.13 -3.92 16.02
C VAL A 150 -4.72 -2.58 16.45
N ILE A 151 -5.83 -2.61 17.16
CA ILE A 151 -6.40 -1.40 17.78
C ILE A 151 -6.31 -1.51 19.30
N GLN A 152 -6.16 -0.37 19.97
CA GLN A 152 -6.16 -0.27 21.41
C GLN A 152 -7.49 0.33 21.86
N VAL A 153 -8.23 -0.39 22.70
CA VAL A 153 -9.57 0.00 23.14
C VAL A 153 -9.59 0.19 24.64
N GLU A 154 -10.40 1.13 25.10
CA GLU A 154 -10.68 1.31 26.53
C GLU A 154 -11.64 0.23 27.01
N ASP A 155 -11.29 -0.41 28.11
CA ASP A 155 -12.17 -1.33 28.81
C ASP A 155 -13.19 -0.53 29.64
N ASP A 156 -14.45 -0.61 29.23
CA ASP A 156 -15.59 -0.05 30.00
C ASP A 156 -15.84 -0.79 31.33
N THR A 157 -15.11 -1.89 31.59
CA THR A 157 -15.06 -2.54 32.91
C THR A 157 -14.23 -1.74 33.91
N SER A 158 -14.41 -0.42 33.94
CA SER A 158 -14.28 0.29 35.20
C SER A 158 -15.32 -0.34 36.13
N PRO A 159 -14.93 -1.01 37.22
CA PRO A 159 -15.90 -1.48 38.19
C PRO A 159 -16.61 -0.22 38.66
N ALA A 160 -17.84 0.00 38.16
CA ALA A 160 -18.72 1.00 38.72
C ALA A 160 -18.68 0.71 40.22
N SER A 161 -18.06 1.61 40.98
CA SER A 161 -18.13 1.55 42.43
C SER A 161 -19.62 1.50 42.69
N ALA A 162 -20.10 0.32 43.10
CA ALA A 162 -21.50 0.08 43.38
C ALA A 162 -21.82 0.91 44.62
N SER A 163 -22.05 2.21 44.41
CA SER A 163 -22.67 3.08 45.37
C SER A 163 -24.08 2.55 45.52
N THR A 164 -24.20 1.68 46.52
CA THR A 164 -25.42 1.00 46.93
C THR A 164 -26.31 2.05 47.57
N SER A 165 -26.97 2.88 46.76
CA SER A 165 -28.05 3.74 47.23
C SER A 165 -29.34 2.92 47.25
N LEU A 166 -29.55 2.19 48.35
CA LEU A 166 -30.87 1.70 48.74
C LEU A 166 -31.76 2.92 49.05
N ALA A 167 -32.67 3.26 48.13
CA ALA A 167 -33.95 3.95 48.33
C ALA A 167 -34.49 4.17 46.90
N GLY A 168 -35.60 3.59 46.45
CA GLY A 168 -36.91 3.62 47.06
C GLY A 168 -37.91 3.41 45.91
N VAL A 169 -38.84 2.50 46.16
CA VAL A 169 -40.00 2.11 45.36
C VAL A 169 -40.70 3.30 44.67
N THR A 170 -41.05 3.20 43.38
CA THR A 170 -42.41 3.49 42.88
C THR A 170 -42.63 2.88 41.48
N SER A 171 -43.57 1.95 41.41
CA SER A 171 -44.11 1.35 40.19
C SER A 171 -44.91 2.37 39.37
N ILE A 172 -44.66 2.49 38.07
CA ILE A 172 -45.61 3.12 37.14
C ILE A 172 -45.66 2.33 35.83
N THR A 173 -46.90 2.06 35.43
CA THR A 173 -47.40 1.13 34.42
C THR A 173 -47.61 1.83 33.06
N SER A 174 -47.40 1.09 31.95
CA SER A 174 -47.95 1.35 30.59
C SER A 174 -47.43 2.60 29.84
N MET A 175 -47.36 2.72 28.50
CA MET A 175 -48.11 2.11 27.40
C MET A 175 -47.24 1.84 26.16
N LEU A 176 -47.70 0.86 25.38
CA LEU A 176 -47.32 0.53 24.01
C LEU A 176 -47.92 1.55 23.02
N PRO A 177 -47.16 1.99 22.00
CA PRO A 177 -47.77 2.24 20.69
C PRO A 177 -47.07 1.43 19.60
N SER A 178 -47.86 0.57 18.97
CA SER A 178 -47.57 -0.09 17.71
C SER A 178 -47.73 0.94 16.59
N ALA A 179 -46.70 1.17 15.78
CA ALA A 179 -46.76 2.02 14.60
C ALA A 179 -46.37 1.20 13.36
N THR A 180 -47.38 0.69 12.67
CA THR A 180 -47.31 0.01 11.38
C THR A 180 -47.11 1.06 10.29
N GLY A 181 -45.88 1.26 9.84
CA GLY A 181 -45.52 2.15 8.73
C GLY A 181 -45.66 1.43 7.38
N GLN A 182 -46.82 1.59 6.75
CA GLN A 182 -47.16 1.08 5.42
C GLN A 182 -46.58 2.03 4.35
N HIS A 183 -45.45 1.68 3.73
CA HIS A 183 -44.89 2.43 2.61
C HIS A 183 -45.52 1.98 1.28
N SER A 184 -46.34 2.87 0.74
CA SER A 184 -46.97 2.77 -0.58
C SER A 184 -45.93 2.73 -1.70
N SER A 185 -45.94 1.65 -2.48
CA SER A 185 -45.25 1.52 -3.75
C SER A 185 -45.96 2.35 -4.82
N SER A 186 -45.43 3.53 -5.16
CA SER A 186 -45.85 4.27 -6.34
C SER A 186 -45.22 3.64 -7.60
N GLY A 187 -46.06 2.98 -8.38
CA GLY A 187 -45.70 2.45 -9.69
C GLY A 187 -45.30 3.58 -10.64
N ILE A 188 -44.07 3.54 -11.12
CA ILE A 188 -43.57 4.42 -12.17
C ILE A 188 -44.04 3.84 -13.52
N PRO A 189 -44.79 4.60 -14.34
CA PRO A 189 -45.21 4.14 -15.66
C PRO A 189 -44.02 4.08 -16.62
N LEU A 190 -43.59 2.85 -16.94
CA LEU A 190 -42.59 2.56 -17.97
C LEU A 190 -43.13 2.94 -19.36
N LYS A 191 -42.59 4.03 -19.92
CA LYS A 191 -42.70 4.37 -21.35
C LYS A 191 -41.49 3.80 -22.12
N PRO A 192 -41.66 3.39 -23.39
CA PRO A 192 -40.65 2.62 -24.11
C PRO A 192 -39.57 3.53 -24.72
N PHE A 193 -38.36 3.52 -24.15
CA PHE A 193 -37.16 4.02 -24.80
C PHE A 193 -36.37 2.85 -25.40
N LEU A 194 -36.86 2.31 -26.52
CA LEU A 194 -36.32 1.08 -27.13
C LEU A 194 -35.78 1.29 -28.56
N VAL A 195 -35.17 2.44 -28.88
CA VAL A 195 -34.66 2.70 -30.25
C VAL A 195 -33.22 3.27 -30.30
N GLY A 196 -32.62 3.69 -29.18
CA GLY A 196 -31.33 4.41 -29.21
C GLY A 196 -30.05 3.60 -28.99
N LEU A 197 -30.14 2.31 -28.64
CA LEU A 197 -28.99 1.58 -28.05
C LEU A 197 -28.10 0.85 -29.05
N LEU A 198 -28.58 0.52 -30.26
CA LEU A 198 -27.76 -0.17 -31.27
C LEU A 198 -26.79 0.75 -32.03
N GLY A 199 -27.13 2.03 -32.22
CA GLY A 199 -26.27 2.98 -32.94
C GLY A 199 -25.02 3.40 -32.14
N GLY A 200 -25.19 3.63 -30.83
CA GLY A 200 -24.09 4.08 -29.97
C GLY A 200 -22.99 3.04 -29.77
N MET A 201 -23.35 1.75 -29.74
CA MET A 201 -22.40 0.67 -29.52
C MET A 201 -21.41 0.52 -30.70
N MET A 202 -21.85 0.75 -31.94
CA MET A 202 -20.94 0.71 -33.10
C MET A 202 -19.89 1.82 -33.06
N VAL A 203 -20.29 3.04 -32.69
CA VAL A 203 -19.36 4.17 -32.56
C VAL A 203 -18.35 3.92 -31.42
N LEU A 204 -18.81 3.36 -30.30
CA LEU A 204 -17.95 3.04 -29.16
C LEU A 204 -16.92 1.95 -29.53
N VAL A 205 -17.32 0.90 -30.24
CA VAL A 205 -16.42 -0.18 -30.68
C VAL A 205 -15.36 0.36 -31.65
N LEU A 206 -15.75 1.21 -32.60
CA LEU A 206 -14.79 1.85 -33.53
C LEU A 206 -13.80 2.75 -32.80
N LEU A 207 -14.24 3.49 -31.78
CA LEU A 207 -13.36 4.34 -30.96
C LEU A 207 -12.31 3.50 -30.19
N ILE A 208 -12.73 2.40 -29.58
CA ILE A 208 -11.84 1.48 -28.85
C ILE A 208 -10.80 0.85 -29.80
N LEU A 209 -11.22 0.45 -31.01
CA LEU A 209 -10.31 -0.09 -32.03
C LEU A 209 -9.30 0.96 -32.52
N ALA A 210 -9.71 2.21 -32.70
CA ALA A 210 -8.81 3.30 -33.07
C ALA A 210 -7.75 3.58 -31.97
N ILE A 211 -8.17 3.65 -30.70
CA ILE A 211 -7.27 3.88 -29.57
C ILE A 211 -6.27 2.72 -29.41
N THR A 212 -6.74 1.47 -29.52
CA THR A 212 -5.87 0.29 -29.40
C THR A 212 -4.89 0.18 -30.56
N MET A 213 -5.30 0.49 -31.80
CA MET A 213 -4.39 0.54 -32.95
C MET A 213 -3.33 1.64 -32.78
N TRP A 214 -3.72 2.84 -32.31
CA TRP A 214 -2.79 3.93 -32.04
C TRP A 214 -1.76 3.56 -30.95
N TYR A 215 -2.20 2.92 -29.86
CA TYR A 215 -1.32 2.45 -28.80
C TYR A 215 -0.32 1.39 -29.30
N ARG A 216 -0.77 0.45 -30.15
CA ARG A 216 0.11 -0.57 -30.75
C ARG A 216 1.10 0.04 -31.75
N GLN A 217 0.68 1.03 -32.53
CA GLN A 217 1.55 1.72 -33.48
C GLN A 217 2.62 2.54 -32.76
N ARG A 218 2.27 3.26 -31.69
CA ARG A 218 3.22 4.04 -30.90
C ARG A 218 4.30 3.18 -30.26
N ARG A 219 3.97 1.96 -29.82
CA ARG A 219 4.99 0.99 -29.32
C ARG A 219 6.02 0.60 -30.38
N ARG A 220 5.68 0.57 -31.67
CA ARG A 220 6.63 0.18 -32.74
C ARG A 220 7.66 1.26 -33.06
N ILE A 221 7.36 2.54 -32.81
CA ILE A 221 8.25 3.65 -33.18
C ILE A 221 9.48 3.73 -32.23
N ASN A 222 9.41 3.14 -31.04
CA ASN A 222 10.48 3.24 -30.05
C ASN A 222 11.63 2.23 -30.24
N HIS A 223 11.57 1.34 -31.23
CA HIS A 223 12.58 0.27 -31.39
C HIS A 223 13.59 0.49 -32.53
N THR A 224 13.64 1.64 -33.19
CA THR A 224 14.53 1.87 -34.35
C THR A 224 15.70 2.83 -34.11
N LYS A 225 16.04 3.19 -32.86
CA LYS A 225 17.22 4.03 -32.54
C LYS A 225 18.28 3.33 -31.71
N THR A 226 18.80 2.22 -32.21
CA THR A 226 20.13 1.73 -31.78
C THR A 226 20.91 1.27 -33.00
N ARG A 227 21.34 2.23 -33.82
CA ARG A 227 22.33 1.98 -34.86
C ARG A 227 23.71 2.08 -34.23
N CYS A 228 24.36 0.93 -34.12
CA CYS A 228 25.74 0.78 -33.73
C CYS A 228 26.63 1.73 -34.53
N THR A 229 27.36 2.60 -33.83
CA THR A 229 28.54 3.27 -34.38
C THR A 229 29.72 2.48 -33.84
N GLY A 230 30.32 1.67 -34.71
CA GLY A 230 31.46 0.83 -34.37
C GLY A 230 32.78 1.59 -34.42
N GLY A 231 33.75 1.05 -33.67
CA GLY A 231 35.12 0.93 -34.13
C GLY A 231 36.14 1.87 -33.50
N ILE A 232 36.91 1.36 -32.53
CA ILE A 232 38.38 1.37 -32.55
C ILE A 232 38.87 0.09 -31.82
N PRO A 233 39.68 -0.79 -32.45
CA PRO A 233 40.37 -1.87 -31.76
C PRO A 233 41.75 -1.38 -31.29
N SER A 234 42.05 -1.50 -29.99
CA SER A 234 43.42 -1.38 -29.50
C SER A 234 43.91 -2.76 -29.07
N SER A 235 44.96 -3.22 -29.72
CA SER A 235 45.64 -4.48 -29.49
C SER A 235 46.66 -4.30 -28.37
N VAL A 236 46.58 -5.14 -27.33
CA VAL A 236 47.73 -5.42 -26.47
C VAL A 236 47.81 -6.92 -26.33
N ALA A 237 48.88 -7.47 -26.90
CA ALA A 237 49.32 -8.83 -26.72
C ALA A 237 49.69 -9.06 -25.26
N SER A 238 49.22 -10.16 -24.67
CA SER A 238 49.92 -10.77 -23.55
C SER A 238 49.91 -12.28 -23.70
N THR A 239 51.10 -12.78 -24.03
CA THR A 239 51.52 -14.18 -24.04
C THR A 239 51.54 -14.72 -22.61
N GLY A 240 50.88 -15.87 -22.38
CA GLY A 240 50.90 -16.54 -21.09
C GLY A 240 50.27 -17.93 -21.12
N SER A 241 51.06 -18.88 -21.60
CA SER A 241 51.16 -20.31 -21.25
C SER A 241 49.94 -21.08 -20.71
N PHE A 242 49.51 -22.02 -21.54
CA PHE A 242 48.70 -23.20 -21.27
C PHE A 242 49.17 -24.05 -20.07
N THR A 243 48.25 -24.41 -19.16
CA THR A 243 48.08 -25.81 -18.70
C THR A 243 46.61 -26.11 -18.42
N SER A 244 46.20 -27.25 -18.97
CA SER A 244 44.90 -27.91 -18.99
C SER A 244 44.27 -28.20 -17.61
N ARG A 245 42.94 -28.00 -17.47
CA ARG A 245 41.99 -29.02 -16.98
C ARG A 245 40.51 -28.59 -17.09
N ASP A 246 39.68 -29.61 -17.15
CA ASP A 246 38.33 -29.70 -17.67
C ASP A 246 37.20 -28.95 -16.92
N SER A 247 36.25 -28.45 -17.72
CA SER A 247 34.79 -28.62 -17.61
C SER A 247 34.07 -28.34 -16.27
N CYS A 248 33.33 -27.23 -16.18
CA CYS A 248 31.86 -27.21 -16.41
C CYS A 248 31.30 -25.77 -16.33
N ARG A 249 30.35 -25.47 -17.21
CA ARG A 249 29.72 -24.16 -17.42
C ARG A 249 28.80 -23.75 -16.27
N THR A 250 28.96 -22.51 -15.79
CA THR A 250 27.83 -21.71 -15.31
C THR A 250 28.12 -20.24 -15.64
N PHE A 251 27.37 -19.65 -16.57
CA PHE A 251 27.48 -18.23 -16.89
C PHE A 251 26.78 -17.42 -15.80
N VAL A 252 27.58 -16.82 -14.92
CA VAL A 252 27.19 -15.66 -14.12
C VAL A 252 27.61 -14.42 -14.90
N THR A 253 26.65 -13.64 -15.37
CA THR A 253 26.92 -12.31 -15.93
C THR A 253 27.02 -11.33 -14.76
N THR A 254 28.23 -11.15 -14.21
CA THR A 254 28.52 -10.08 -13.26
C THR A 254 28.96 -8.84 -14.05
N THR A 255 28.05 -7.89 -14.24
CA THR A 255 28.42 -6.55 -14.74
C THR A 255 29.03 -5.77 -13.57
N LYS A 256 30.36 -5.78 -13.46
CA LYS A 256 31.12 -4.84 -12.63
C LYS A 256 31.17 -3.51 -13.36
N THR A 257 30.50 -2.49 -12.85
CA THR A 257 30.75 -1.09 -13.20
C THR A 257 31.65 -0.51 -12.11
N SER A 258 32.95 -0.40 -12.40
CA SER A 258 33.85 0.45 -11.62
C SER A 258 33.59 1.90 -12.00
N TRP A 259 33.23 2.72 -11.02
CA TRP A 259 33.27 4.16 -11.15
C TRP A 259 34.63 4.63 -10.64
N ASP A 260 35.45 5.12 -11.55
CA ASP A 260 36.64 5.89 -11.23
C ASP A 260 36.22 7.21 -10.57
N ALA A 261 36.84 7.49 -9.44
CA ALA A 261 36.73 8.75 -8.72
C ALA A 261 37.60 9.78 -9.44
N ASP A 262 36.97 10.76 -10.09
CA ASP A 262 37.68 11.92 -10.61
C ASP A 262 37.72 13.02 -9.54
N GLN A 263 38.95 13.36 -9.16
CA GLN A 263 39.28 14.48 -8.28
C GLN A 263 39.14 15.79 -9.07
N GLY A 264 38.41 16.77 -8.53
CA GLY A 264 38.29 18.05 -9.24
C GLY A 264 37.69 19.21 -8.46
N LYS A 265 38.57 19.93 -7.75
CA LYS A 265 38.60 21.40 -7.65
C LYS A 265 37.69 22.07 -6.60
N ALA A 266 38.35 22.39 -5.48
CA ALA A 266 37.94 23.40 -4.52
C ALA A 266 37.92 24.81 -5.18
N LEU A 267 36.83 25.54 -5.00
CA LEU A 267 36.78 26.98 -5.11
C LEU A 267 36.38 27.54 -3.75
N GLY A 268 37.31 28.26 -3.13
CA GLY A 268 37.04 29.08 -1.97
C GLY A 268 36.25 30.33 -2.35
N ALA A 269 35.36 30.72 -1.47
CA ALA A 269 34.84 32.08 -1.31
C ALA A 269 34.52 32.20 0.19
N ASP A 270 35.43 32.76 0.98
CA ASP A 270 35.68 34.19 1.18
C ASP A 270 34.78 34.77 2.29
N TYR A 271 35.45 35.48 3.17
CA TYR A 271 35.08 35.91 4.51
C TYR A 271 34.42 37.29 4.42
N GLY A 272 33.27 37.46 5.08
CA GLY A 272 32.73 38.76 5.45
C GLY A 272 31.68 38.52 6.54
N GLY A 273 31.83 38.90 7.81
CA GLY A 273 32.59 40.02 8.35
C GLY A 273 31.66 41.23 8.52
N GLU A 274 30.58 41.09 9.29
CA GLU A 274 29.69 42.21 9.63
C GLU A 274 29.77 42.51 11.14
N LYS A 275 30.23 43.72 11.43
CA LYS A 275 30.31 44.33 12.76
C LYS A 275 29.03 45.11 13.05
N ARG A 276 28.60 44.99 14.32
CA ARG A 276 27.92 45.98 15.19
C ARG A 276 27.58 47.35 14.59
N GLU A 277 26.34 47.79 14.85
CA GLU A 277 26.04 48.83 15.85
C GLU A 277 24.85 48.39 16.71
#